data_AF-A0A7S2MJI4-F1
#
_entry.id   AF-A0A7S2MJI4-F1
#
_cell.length_a   1.000
_cell.length_b   1.000
_cell.length_c   1.000
_cell.angle_alpha   90.00
_cell.angle_beta   90.00
_cell.angle_gamma   90.00
#
_symmetry.space_group_name_H-M   'P 1'
#
loop_
_entity.id
_entity.type
_entity.pdbx_description
1 polymer ?
#
loop_
_entity_poly.entity_id
_entity_poly.type
_entity_poly.pdbx_seq_one_letter_code
_entity_poly.pdbx_strand_id
1 'polypeptide(L)'
;APHSEMELLLDPALDPALQSHTAPTSGAGCFTARRCKGCCQLACCTLLVLLVPWYGFCIKAQHSPIAALYPLVQKYNGGSEYLNEWNLPAQQPAAVADECKSLLKNLTALESYEWGDIGAAEGALLMYRCTKVPGVFEHVPREMRGVFWMKGDVVAEELSTFQNSRWFPEERVLYAPWSPFMWAWSTGKPPSAPLLGWMYNPADLRQSYVSLTAYNLAYSFQFKECPGSWNFPFPFGTWGSHCPKASGTSDLTYAELKIHSFGRMTTYEPRDVYTIERQSSEVKPGSSWYRGIYMAPRWMGRCKCFSVGNYEILKVVDEDGLPLEPYFTEFVQYMGNIPLRVFAGYSGAPIGNTSRTPTELMKTDDYRDLSREVRRLVWG
;
A
#
# COMPACT_ATOMS: atom_id res chain seq x y z
N ALA A 1 27.82 -4.15 -50.57
CA ALA A 1 27.48 -3.12 -51.56
C ALA A 1 26.58 -2.08 -50.90
N PRO A 2 27.12 -0.90 -50.59
CA PRO A 2 26.34 0.33 -50.54
C PRO A 2 27.00 1.45 -51.36
N HIS A 3 26.26 2.54 -51.52
CA HIS A 3 26.66 3.88 -51.98
C HIS A 3 26.52 4.22 -53.48
N SER A 4 25.61 5.17 -53.71
CA SER A 4 25.63 6.22 -54.73
C SER A 4 25.29 7.51 -53.96
N GLU A 5 26.23 8.45 -53.78
CA GLU A 5 26.45 9.67 -54.61
C GLU A 5 25.25 10.65 -54.50
N MET A 6 25.40 11.96 -54.31
CA MET A 6 26.40 12.88 -54.87
C MET A 6 26.35 14.25 -54.15
N GLU A 7 27.50 14.88 -53.98
CA GLU A 7 27.70 16.30 -53.59
C GLU A 7 27.40 17.26 -54.77
N LEU A 8 27.05 18.52 -54.44
CA LEU A 8 27.67 19.80 -54.86
C LEU A 8 26.66 20.97 -54.69
N LEU A 9 26.87 21.91 -53.76
CA LEU A 9 27.63 23.18 -53.87
C LEU A 9 26.98 24.27 -54.76
N LEU A 10 26.50 25.36 -54.14
CA LEU A 10 26.93 26.77 -54.30
C LEU A 10 25.88 27.81 -53.84
N ASP A 11 26.30 28.71 -52.95
CA ASP A 11 25.75 30.04 -52.56
C ASP A 11 25.93 31.07 -53.73
N PRO A 12 25.47 32.36 -53.75
CA PRO A 12 25.03 33.23 -52.63
C PRO A 12 23.89 34.28 -52.89
N ALA A 13 23.47 34.93 -51.80
CA ALA A 13 23.04 36.35 -51.62
C ALA A 13 21.82 36.97 -52.38
N LEU A 14 20.84 37.52 -51.61
CA LEU A 14 20.30 38.91 -51.70
C LEU A 14 19.07 39.14 -50.77
N ASP A 15 19.32 39.85 -49.65
CA ASP A 15 18.63 40.99 -48.96
C ASP A 15 17.11 41.34 -49.16
N PRO A 16 16.51 42.31 -48.43
CA PRO A 16 15.57 42.09 -47.32
C PRO A 16 14.20 42.78 -47.50
N ALA A 17 13.19 42.42 -46.68
CA ALA A 17 11.99 43.26 -46.51
C ALA A 17 11.37 43.05 -45.11
N LEU A 18 11.87 43.84 -44.15
CA LEU A 18 11.31 44.00 -42.82
C LEU A 18 10.21 45.08 -42.89
N GLN A 19 8.93 44.69 -42.85
CA GLN A 19 7.83 45.63 -42.70
C GLN A 19 7.39 45.75 -41.25
N SER A 20 7.46 46.99 -40.79
CA SER A 20 7.02 47.54 -39.52
C SER A 20 5.49 47.60 -39.44
N HIS A 21 4.94 47.09 -38.35
CA HIS A 21 3.61 47.49 -37.89
C HIS A 21 3.67 47.92 -36.42
N THR A 22 3.75 49.22 -36.23
CA THR A 22 3.38 49.95 -35.02
C THR A 22 1.86 50.06 -34.91
N ALA A 23 1.30 49.75 -33.74
CA ALA A 23 -0.03 50.19 -33.29
C ALA A 23 -0.05 50.17 -31.74
N PRO A 24 -1.00 50.86 -31.07
CA PRO A 24 -0.72 52.15 -30.46
C PRO A 24 -0.84 52.15 -28.93
N THR A 25 -0.09 53.06 -28.31
CA THR A 25 -0.31 53.54 -26.94
C THR A 25 -1.67 54.22 -26.83
N SER A 26 -2.58 53.64 -26.04
CA SER A 26 -3.74 54.35 -25.49
C SER A 26 -3.68 54.25 -23.97
N GLY A 27 -3.56 55.42 -23.34
CA GLY A 27 -3.58 55.56 -21.89
C GLY A 27 -4.97 55.30 -21.37
N ALA A 28 -5.08 54.37 -20.42
CA ALA A 28 -6.22 54.25 -19.54
C ALA A 28 -5.72 54.13 -18.09
N GLY A 29 -5.91 55.24 -17.38
CA GLY A 29 -6.05 55.39 -15.94
C GLY A 29 -5.61 54.24 -15.04
N CYS A 30 -4.53 54.52 -14.31
CA CYS A 30 -4.21 53.92 -13.01
C CYS A 30 -5.33 54.25 -12.00
N PHE A 31 -6.46 53.54 -12.08
CA PHE A 31 -7.63 53.69 -11.19
C PHE A 31 -8.23 52.33 -10.81
N THR A 32 -7.40 51.29 -10.64
CA THR A 32 -7.89 49.93 -10.29
C THR A 32 -7.11 49.25 -9.17
N ALA A 33 -6.00 49.80 -8.68
CA ALA A 33 -5.22 49.18 -7.61
C ALA A 33 -5.97 49.10 -6.26
N ARG A 34 -6.79 50.10 -5.89
CA ARG A 34 -7.58 50.08 -4.64
C ARG A 34 -8.81 49.18 -4.72
N ARG A 35 -9.45 49.04 -5.90
CA ARG A 35 -10.60 48.13 -6.09
C ARG A 35 -10.17 46.67 -6.21
N CYS A 36 -9.03 46.37 -6.85
CA CYS A 36 -8.45 45.01 -6.83
C CYS A 36 -8.05 44.57 -5.41
N LYS A 37 -7.53 45.49 -4.57
CA LYS A 37 -7.19 45.18 -3.18
C LYS A 37 -8.44 44.83 -2.35
N GLY A 38 -9.54 45.56 -2.56
CA GLY A 38 -10.84 45.27 -1.92
C GLY A 38 -11.43 43.92 -2.35
N CYS A 39 -11.46 43.60 -3.65
CA CYS A 39 -11.97 42.31 -4.13
C CYS A 39 -11.09 41.13 -3.70
N CYS A 40 -9.77 41.29 -3.68
CA CYS A 40 -8.84 40.25 -3.23
C CYS A 40 -8.96 40.01 -1.73
N GLN A 41 -9.13 41.08 -0.93
CA GLN A 41 -9.34 40.97 0.50
C GLN A 41 -10.71 40.37 0.83
N LEU A 42 -11.77 40.73 0.09
CA LEU A 42 -13.08 40.08 0.23
C LEU A 42 -13.01 38.60 -0.15
N ALA A 43 -12.36 38.25 -1.27
CA ALA A 43 -12.20 36.86 -1.70
C ALA A 43 -11.40 36.03 -0.68
N CYS A 44 -10.28 36.56 -0.16
CA CYS A 44 -9.47 35.90 0.87
C CYS A 44 -10.22 35.78 2.20
N CYS A 45 -10.99 36.80 2.61
CA CYS A 45 -11.81 36.74 3.81
C CYS A 45 -12.95 35.73 3.67
N THR A 46 -13.63 35.67 2.51
CA THR A 46 -14.67 34.66 2.25
C THR A 46 -14.07 33.26 2.20
N LEU A 47 -12.89 33.08 1.60
CA LEU A 47 -12.16 31.82 1.60
C LEU A 47 -11.82 31.38 3.04
N LEU A 48 -11.31 32.30 3.88
CA LEU A 48 -11.01 32.02 5.29
C LEU A 48 -12.28 31.69 6.09
N VAL A 49 -13.38 32.41 5.87
CA VAL A 49 -14.68 32.17 6.53
C VAL A 49 -15.30 30.84 6.10
N LEU A 50 -15.01 30.33 4.91
CA LEU A 50 -15.42 28.98 4.49
C LEU A 50 -14.46 27.89 4.99
N LEU A 51 -13.15 28.19 5.05
CA LEU A 51 -12.11 27.26 5.50
C LEU A 51 -12.15 27.01 7.01
N VAL A 52 -12.54 27.98 7.84
CA VAL A 52 -12.58 27.82 9.30
C VAL A 52 -13.68 26.84 9.78
N PRO A 53 -14.95 26.92 9.29
CA PRO A 53 -15.97 25.91 9.56
C PRO A 53 -15.62 24.56 8.95
N TRP A 54 -15.00 24.53 7.76
CA TRP A 54 -14.49 23.29 7.14
C TRP A 54 -13.41 22.64 8.00
N TYR A 55 -12.45 23.42 8.51
CA TYR A 55 -11.42 22.98 9.44
C TYR A 55 -12.04 22.49 10.75
N GLY A 56 -13.03 23.22 11.30
CA GLY A 56 -13.81 22.80 12.46
C GLY A 56 -14.59 21.51 12.24
N PHE A 57 -15.16 21.30 11.05
CA PHE A 57 -15.84 20.05 10.65
C PHE A 57 -14.84 18.89 10.52
N CYS A 58 -13.72 19.09 9.83
CA CYS A 58 -12.65 18.10 9.75
C CYS A 58 -12.11 17.79 11.16
N ILE A 59 -12.03 18.74 12.10
CA ILE A 59 -11.64 18.51 13.51
C ILE A 59 -12.71 17.77 14.31
N LYS A 60 -13.99 18.12 14.19
CA LYS A 60 -15.03 17.46 15.00
C LYS A 60 -15.28 16.02 14.54
N ALA A 61 -15.02 15.71 13.28
CA ALA A 61 -14.96 14.35 12.75
C ALA A 61 -13.67 13.58 13.14
N GLN A 62 -12.67 14.23 13.76
CA GLN A 62 -11.36 13.65 14.11
C GLN A 62 -11.32 12.83 15.42
N HIS A 63 -12.38 12.77 16.23
CA HIS A 63 -12.35 11.97 17.45
C HIS A 63 -12.57 10.48 17.16
N SER A 64 -11.50 9.79 16.78
CA SER A 64 -11.30 8.43 17.29
C SER A 64 -9.81 8.19 17.57
N PRO A 65 -9.27 8.68 18.70
CA PRO A 65 -7.99 8.24 19.19
C PRO A 65 -8.18 7.08 20.19
N ILE A 66 -7.28 6.09 20.06
CA ILE A 66 -6.90 5.07 21.06
C ILE A 66 -8.00 4.07 21.42
N ALA A 67 -7.89 2.87 20.82
CA ALA A 67 -8.40 1.56 21.27
C ALA A 67 -8.95 0.70 20.11
N ALA A 68 -8.35 0.77 18.90
CA ALA A 68 -8.89 0.05 17.74
C ALA A 68 -9.17 -1.43 18.02
N LEU A 69 -8.34 -2.07 18.85
CA LEU A 69 -8.46 -3.48 19.21
C LEU A 69 -8.24 -3.77 20.72
N TYR A 70 -8.26 -2.75 21.60
CA TYR A 70 -8.03 -2.98 23.04
C TYR A 70 -9.05 -3.95 23.67
N PRO A 71 -10.36 -3.87 23.36
CA PRO A 71 -11.31 -4.88 23.83
C PRO A 71 -10.99 -6.29 23.33
N LEU A 72 -10.50 -6.43 22.10
CA LEU A 72 -10.09 -7.72 21.53
C LEU A 72 -8.87 -8.30 22.25
N VAL A 73 -7.89 -7.45 22.59
CA VAL A 73 -6.72 -7.83 23.39
C VAL A 73 -7.13 -8.43 24.73
N GLN A 74 -8.05 -7.78 25.45
CA GLN A 74 -8.53 -8.26 26.74
C GLN A 74 -9.31 -9.57 26.60
N LYS A 75 -10.21 -9.64 25.61
CA LYS A 75 -11.11 -10.78 25.41
C LYS A 75 -10.40 -12.04 24.90
N TYR A 76 -9.48 -11.88 23.95
CA TYR A 76 -8.95 -13.00 23.17
C TYR A 76 -7.45 -13.25 23.36
N ASN A 77 -6.70 -12.32 23.94
CA ASN A 77 -5.25 -12.42 24.06
C ASN A 77 -4.74 -12.36 25.51
N GLY A 78 -5.63 -12.61 26.49
CA GLY A 78 -5.27 -12.62 27.91
C GLY A 78 -4.69 -11.28 28.39
N GLY A 79 -5.05 -10.17 27.74
CA GLY A 79 -4.50 -8.84 28.02
C GLY A 79 -3.15 -8.54 27.35
N SER A 80 -2.53 -9.49 26.64
CA SER A 80 -1.33 -9.22 25.84
C SER A 80 -1.66 -8.34 24.65
N GLU A 81 -0.98 -7.21 24.52
CA GLU A 81 -1.15 -6.31 23.38
C GLU A 81 -0.46 -6.80 22.11
N TYR A 82 0.31 -7.88 22.19
CA TYR A 82 1.09 -8.40 21.08
C TYR A 82 0.44 -9.64 20.48
N LEU A 83 0.22 -9.58 19.16
CA LEU A 83 -0.21 -10.71 18.37
C LEU A 83 0.70 -10.80 17.16
N ASN A 84 1.73 -11.63 17.27
CA ASN A 84 2.70 -11.90 16.21
C ASN A 84 2.54 -13.35 15.77
N GLU A 85 3.28 -13.75 14.73
CA GLU A 85 3.33 -15.15 14.28
C GLU A 85 3.53 -16.12 15.45
N TRP A 86 4.50 -15.89 16.33
CA TRP A 86 4.83 -16.78 17.46
C TRP A 86 3.72 -16.94 18.50
N ASN A 87 2.73 -16.05 18.48
CA ASN A 87 1.62 -16.01 19.43
C ASN A 87 0.29 -16.42 18.77
N LEU A 88 0.33 -16.88 17.52
CA LEU A 88 -0.82 -17.50 16.88
C LEU A 88 -1.19 -18.83 17.57
N PRO A 89 -2.48 -19.23 17.55
CA PRO A 89 -2.95 -20.46 18.19
C PRO A 89 -2.22 -21.73 17.75
N ALA A 90 -1.72 -21.75 16.51
CA ALA A 90 -0.87 -22.80 15.98
C ALA A 90 0.28 -22.17 15.19
N GLN A 91 1.39 -22.90 15.13
CA GLN A 91 2.59 -22.54 14.37
C GLN A 91 2.71 -23.45 13.15
N GLN A 92 3.41 -22.98 12.13
CA GLN A 92 3.73 -23.84 10.99
C GLN A 92 4.62 -25.01 11.44
N PRO A 93 4.31 -26.26 11.05
CA PRO A 93 5.17 -27.38 11.39
C PRO A 93 6.59 -27.17 10.85
N ALA A 94 7.61 -27.39 11.67
CA ALA A 94 9.01 -27.10 11.32
C ALA A 94 9.42 -27.77 10.00
N ALA A 95 9.03 -29.03 9.78
CA ALA A 95 9.32 -29.75 8.53
C ALA A 95 8.73 -29.04 7.29
N VAL A 96 7.53 -28.46 7.40
CA VAL A 96 6.91 -27.72 6.29
C VAL A 96 7.62 -26.37 6.10
N ALA A 97 7.99 -25.69 7.18
CA ALA A 97 8.75 -24.45 7.10
C ALA A 97 10.14 -24.65 6.45
N ASP A 98 10.84 -25.72 6.82
CA ASP A 98 12.15 -26.08 6.24
C ASP A 98 12.02 -26.45 4.77
N GLU A 99 11.01 -27.25 4.41
CA GLU A 99 10.73 -27.58 3.01
C GLU A 99 10.42 -26.32 2.20
N CYS A 100 9.58 -25.43 2.72
CA CYS A 100 9.25 -24.15 2.10
C CYS A 100 10.48 -23.29 1.82
N LYS A 101 11.38 -23.16 2.80
CA LYS A 101 12.65 -22.44 2.64
C LYS A 101 13.56 -23.09 1.61
N SER A 102 13.61 -24.44 1.57
CA SER A 102 14.47 -25.18 0.64
C SER A 102 14.14 -24.97 -0.84
N LEU A 103 12.91 -24.53 -1.15
CA LEU A 103 12.44 -24.25 -2.51
C LEU A 103 12.84 -22.85 -3.01
N LEU A 104 13.30 -21.98 -2.11
CA LEU A 104 13.80 -20.65 -2.46
C LEU A 104 15.23 -20.73 -2.99
N LYS A 105 15.54 -19.87 -3.96
CA LYS A 105 16.89 -19.67 -4.49
C LYS A 105 17.52 -18.45 -3.84
N ASN A 106 18.85 -18.32 -3.90
CA ASN A 106 19.58 -17.15 -3.40
C ASN A 106 19.18 -16.75 -1.97
N LEU A 107 19.00 -17.73 -1.08
CA LEU A 107 18.64 -17.46 0.31
C LEU A 107 19.72 -16.59 0.94
N THR A 108 19.35 -15.39 1.35
CA THR A 108 20.24 -14.40 1.96
C THR A 108 19.70 -14.01 3.32
N ALA A 109 20.60 -13.89 4.28
CA ALA A 109 20.32 -13.28 5.56
C ALA A 109 20.84 -11.84 5.55
N LEU A 110 19.99 -10.92 5.96
CA LEU A 110 20.33 -9.51 6.22
C LEU A 110 19.72 -9.18 7.58
N GLU A 111 20.60 -8.83 8.51
CA GLU A 111 20.27 -8.73 9.93
C GLU A 111 19.66 -10.05 10.47
N SER A 112 18.48 -9.99 11.10
CA SER A 112 17.79 -11.12 11.74
C SER A 112 16.74 -11.78 10.83
N TYR A 113 16.74 -11.45 9.54
CA TYR A 113 15.71 -11.87 8.59
C TYR A 113 16.34 -12.58 7.39
N GLU A 114 15.59 -13.51 6.82
CA GLU A 114 15.96 -14.31 5.67
C GLU A 114 15.02 -13.99 4.52
N TRP A 115 15.59 -13.88 3.32
CA TRP A 115 14.85 -13.70 2.08
C TRP A 115 15.38 -14.63 1.02
N GLY A 116 14.51 -15.10 0.15
CA GLY A 116 14.89 -15.88 -1.02
C GLY A 116 14.09 -15.50 -2.25
N ASP A 117 14.62 -15.88 -3.40
CA ASP A 117 14.05 -15.59 -4.70
C ASP A 117 13.35 -16.83 -5.27
N ILE A 118 12.23 -16.65 -5.96
CA ILE A 118 11.47 -17.73 -6.62
C ILE A 118 10.76 -17.22 -7.88
N GLY A 119 10.45 -18.10 -8.83
CA GLY A 119 9.65 -17.74 -10.00
C GLY A 119 8.23 -17.30 -9.59
N ALA A 120 7.57 -16.49 -10.44
CA ALA A 120 6.27 -15.91 -10.09
C ALA A 120 5.17 -16.95 -9.86
N ALA A 121 5.05 -17.93 -10.77
CA ALA A 121 4.05 -18.99 -10.69
C ALA A 121 4.30 -19.90 -9.47
N GLU A 122 5.54 -20.35 -9.30
CA GLU A 122 5.94 -21.19 -8.18
C GLU A 122 5.85 -20.45 -6.85
N GLY A 123 6.16 -19.16 -6.83
CA GLY A 123 6.10 -18.29 -5.67
C GLY A 123 4.67 -18.13 -5.15
N ALA A 124 3.70 -17.89 -6.03
CA ALA A 124 2.30 -17.80 -5.63
C ALA A 124 1.80 -19.10 -4.97
N LEU A 125 2.12 -20.26 -5.56
CA LEU A 125 1.74 -21.56 -5.00
C LEU A 125 2.49 -21.88 -3.70
N LEU A 126 3.78 -21.52 -3.64
CA LEU A 126 4.60 -21.68 -2.44
C LEU A 126 4.04 -20.85 -1.28
N MET A 127 3.74 -19.57 -1.50
CA MET A 127 3.17 -18.68 -0.48
C MET A 127 1.87 -19.24 0.09
N TYR A 128 0.98 -19.79 -0.74
CA TYR A 128 -0.23 -20.47 -0.27
C TYR A 128 0.14 -21.65 0.64
N ARG A 129 0.99 -22.56 0.17
CA ARG A 129 1.36 -23.75 0.94
C ARG A 129 2.00 -23.39 2.28
N CYS A 130 2.90 -22.42 2.29
CA CYS A 130 3.73 -22.09 3.45
C CYS A 130 2.99 -21.27 4.52
N THR A 131 1.89 -20.63 4.17
CA THR A 131 1.06 -19.87 5.11
C THR A 131 -0.23 -20.61 5.50
N LYS A 132 -0.49 -21.79 4.94
CA LYS A 132 -1.62 -22.65 5.31
C LYS A 132 -1.31 -23.41 6.60
N VAL A 133 -1.41 -22.73 7.73
CA VAL A 133 -1.17 -23.31 9.06
C VAL A 133 -2.43 -24.03 9.57
N PRO A 134 -2.39 -25.36 9.82
CA PRO A 134 -3.53 -26.09 10.35
C PRO A 134 -3.98 -25.54 11.71
N GLY A 135 -5.28 -25.31 11.88
CA GLY A 135 -5.87 -24.73 13.09
C GLY A 135 -5.84 -23.20 13.12
N VAL A 136 -5.25 -22.55 12.11
CA VAL A 136 -5.38 -21.10 11.86
C VAL A 136 -6.16 -20.87 10.58
N PHE A 137 -5.74 -21.54 9.51
CA PHE A 137 -6.29 -21.39 8.16
C PHE A 137 -7.81 -21.57 8.09
N GLU A 138 -8.34 -22.57 8.79
CA GLU A 138 -9.77 -22.93 8.77
C GLU A 138 -10.67 -21.87 9.41
N HIS A 139 -10.10 -20.97 10.22
CA HIS A 139 -10.83 -19.90 10.89
C HIS A 139 -10.83 -18.57 10.12
N VAL A 140 -9.90 -18.39 9.17
CA VAL A 140 -9.88 -17.19 8.31
C VAL A 140 -11.12 -17.20 7.40
N PRO A 141 -11.78 -16.07 7.11
CA PRO A 141 -12.89 -16.07 6.16
C PRO A 141 -12.47 -16.60 4.78
N ARG A 142 -13.32 -17.40 4.13
CA ARG A 142 -13.01 -18.10 2.88
C ARG A 142 -12.58 -17.13 1.78
N GLU A 143 -13.21 -15.96 1.70
CA GLU A 143 -12.89 -14.92 0.72
C GLU A 143 -11.50 -14.31 0.95
N MET A 144 -10.97 -14.36 2.18
CA MET A 144 -9.65 -13.86 2.56
C MET A 144 -8.55 -14.94 2.54
N ARG A 145 -8.90 -16.21 2.27
CA ARG A 145 -7.95 -17.29 2.03
C ARG A 145 -7.46 -17.27 0.58
N GLY A 146 -6.20 -17.60 0.36
CA GLY A 146 -5.55 -17.56 -0.95
C GLY A 146 -4.33 -16.65 -0.99
N VAL A 147 -3.82 -16.45 -2.20
CA VAL A 147 -2.73 -15.51 -2.50
C VAL A 147 -3.24 -14.46 -3.46
N PHE A 148 -2.90 -13.21 -3.19
CA PHE A 148 -3.43 -12.06 -3.88
C PHE A 148 -2.32 -11.27 -4.55
N TRP A 149 -2.53 -10.95 -5.83
CA TRP A 149 -1.72 -10.01 -6.59
C TRP A 149 -2.18 -8.58 -6.33
N MET A 150 -1.25 -7.71 -5.96
CA MET A 150 -1.47 -6.28 -5.72
C MET A 150 -1.31 -5.51 -7.04
N LYS A 151 -2.21 -5.79 -7.99
CA LYS A 151 -2.18 -5.26 -9.36
C LYS A 151 -2.28 -3.73 -9.38
N GLY A 152 -1.21 -3.10 -9.88
CA GLY A 152 -1.10 -1.65 -9.97
C GLY A 152 -0.52 -0.98 -8.73
N ASP A 153 -0.06 -1.75 -7.75
CA ASP A 153 0.64 -1.20 -6.59
C ASP A 153 1.96 -0.54 -7.00
N VAL A 154 2.13 0.69 -6.54
CA VAL A 154 3.26 1.54 -6.91
C VAL A 154 4.53 1.19 -6.12
N VAL A 155 4.45 0.46 -5.00
CA VAL A 155 5.60 0.14 -4.14
C VAL A 155 6.28 -1.21 -4.43
N ALA A 156 6.00 -1.81 -5.60
CA ALA A 156 6.60 -3.06 -6.08
C ALA A 156 6.43 -4.27 -5.12
N GLU A 157 5.40 -4.19 -4.29
CA GLU A 157 4.81 -5.31 -3.57
C GLU A 157 3.91 -6.04 -4.55
N GLU A 158 4.17 -7.33 -4.80
CA GLU A 158 3.48 -8.07 -5.85
C GLU A 158 2.45 -9.02 -5.28
N LEU A 159 2.83 -9.83 -4.29
CA LEU A 159 1.95 -10.84 -3.71
C LEU A 159 1.80 -10.65 -2.21
N SER A 160 0.59 -10.84 -1.71
CA SER A 160 0.30 -10.94 -0.29
C SER A 160 -0.63 -12.12 0.00
N THR A 161 -0.60 -12.59 1.24
CA THR A 161 -1.59 -13.55 1.76
C THR A 161 -1.96 -13.24 3.19
N PHE A 162 -3.23 -13.46 3.51
CA PHE A 162 -3.83 -13.19 4.82
C PHE A 162 -4.32 -14.47 5.49
N GLN A 163 -3.90 -15.64 5.02
CA GLN A 163 -4.45 -16.90 5.50
C GLN A 163 -3.77 -17.46 6.77
N ASN A 164 -2.62 -16.92 7.16
CA ASN A 164 -2.01 -17.11 8.47
C ASN A 164 -2.42 -15.99 9.45
N SER A 165 -3.73 -15.73 9.53
CA SER A 165 -4.31 -14.61 10.30
C SER A 165 -5.28 -15.09 11.36
N ARG A 166 -5.54 -14.24 12.35
CA ARG A 166 -6.54 -14.47 13.39
C ARG A 166 -7.85 -13.77 13.04
N TRP A 167 -8.93 -14.54 12.95
CA TRP A 167 -10.28 -14.01 12.72
C TRP A 167 -11.05 -13.87 14.05
N PHE A 168 -11.61 -12.68 14.28
CA PHE A 168 -12.48 -12.36 15.40
C PHE A 168 -13.92 -12.19 14.86
N PRO A 169 -14.75 -13.24 14.86
CA PRO A 169 -16.02 -13.25 14.13
C PRO A 169 -17.06 -12.28 14.71
N GLU A 170 -17.11 -12.12 16.03
CA GLU A 170 -18.09 -11.25 16.69
C GLU A 170 -17.84 -9.78 16.35
N GLU A 171 -16.57 -9.37 16.33
CA GLU A 171 -16.16 -8.00 16.01
C GLU A 171 -15.90 -7.79 14.51
N ARG A 172 -15.97 -8.87 13.72
CA ARG A 172 -15.71 -8.91 12.28
C ARG A 172 -14.33 -8.32 11.93
N VAL A 173 -13.30 -8.73 12.68
CA VAL A 173 -11.92 -8.28 12.47
C VAL A 173 -11.01 -9.43 12.06
N LEU A 174 -10.30 -9.27 10.94
CA LEU A 174 -9.18 -10.13 10.57
C LEU A 174 -7.89 -9.44 10.97
N TYR A 175 -7.05 -10.10 11.76
CA TYR A 175 -5.74 -9.60 12.14
C TYR A 175 -4.64 -10.47 11.53
N ALA A 176 -3.89 -9.91 10.59
CA ALA A 176 -2.78 -10.54 9.89
C ALA A 176 -1.45 -10.10 10.51
N PRO A 177 -0.82 -10.94 11.35
CA PRO A 177 0.51 -10.64 11.88
C PRO A 177 1.57 -10.75 10.78
N TRP A 178 2.71 -10.08 10.98
CA TRP A 178 3.87 -10.30 10.12
C TRP A 178 4.37 -11.75 10.26
N SER A 179 4.48 -12.47 9.14
CA SER A 179 4.91 -13.88 9.11
C SER A 179 5.66 -14.24 7.82
N PRO A 180 6.54 -15.25 7.84
CA PRO A 180 7.20 -15.81 6.67
C PRO A 180 6.20 -16.13 5.55
N PHE A 181 6.63 -15.91 4.31
CA PHE A 181 5.88 -16.20 3.09
C PHE A 181 4.58 -15.40 2.93
N MET A 182 4.30 -14.40 3.79
CA MET A 182 3.07 -13.62 3.69
C MET A 182 3.11 -12.51 2.64
N TRP A 183 4.31 -12.09 2.24
CA TRP A 183 4.55 -10.96 1.34
C TRP A 183 5.67 -11.28 0.36
N ALA A 184 5.54 -10.80 -0.88
CA ALA A 184 6.57 -10.91 -1.89
C ALA A 184 6.68 -9.63 -2.72
N TRP A 185 7.91 -9.32 -3.13
CA TRP A 185 8.25 -8.16 -3.95
C TRP A 185 8.86 -8.63 -5.27
N SER A 186 8.79 -7.81 -6.30
CA SER A 186 9.55 -8.10 -7.53
C SER A 186 11.07 -7.88 -7.31
N THR A 187 11.93 -8.73 -7.88
CA THR A 187 13.39 -8.48 -7.86
C THR A 187 13.87 -7.55 -8.98
N GLY A 188 12.97 -7.15 -9.89
CA GLY A 188 13.27 -6.29 -11.04
C GLY A 188 12.02 -5.58 -11.56
N LYS A 189 12.11 -4.79 -12.62
CA LYS A 189 10.98 -4.00 -13.14
C LYS A 189 10.15 -4.77 -14.18
N PRO A 190 8.87 -5.10 -13.93
CA PRO A 190 7.96 -5.64 -14.94
C PRO A 190 7.75 -4.68 -16.13
N PRO A 191 7.48 -5.17 -17.35
CA PRO A 191 7.31 -4.31 -18.53
C PRO A 191 6.22 -3.25 -18.38
N SER A 192 5.13 -3.60 -17.71
CA SER A 192 3.99 -2.72 -17.43
C SER A 192 3.95 -2.23 -15.98
N ALA A 193 5.12 -2.07 -15.34
CA ALA A 193 5.21 -1.55 -13.98
C ALA A 193 4.52 -0.17 -13.84
N PRO A 194 3.73 0.05 -12.78
CA PRO A 194 3.04 1.32 -12.54
C PRO A 194 4.02 2.48 -12.33
N LEU A 195 3.57 3.71 -12.62
CA LEU A 195 4.39 4.93 -12.54
C LEU A 195 5.77 4.81 -13.21
N LEU A 196 5.82 4.17 -14.38
CA LEU A 196 7.05 3.90 -15.13
C LEU A 196 8.09 3.10 -14.33
N GLY A 197 7.67 2.37 -13.30
CA GLY A 197 8.50 1.52 -12.47
C GLY A 197 9.46 2.28 -11.54
N TRP A 198 9.10 3.48 -11.09
CA TRP A 198 9.97 4.30 -10.23
C TRP A 198 10.48 3.55 -8.99
N MET A 199 9.59 2.82 -8.29
CA MET A 199 9.90 2.04 -7.09
C MET A 199 10.57 0.68 -7.36
N TYR A 200 10.83 0.33 -8.62
CA TYR A 200 11.43 -0.96 -8.99
C TYR A 200 12.96 -0.86 -9.15
N ASN A 201 13.57 0.26 -8.77
CA ASN A 201 15.02 0.33 -8.70
C ASN A 201 15.52 -0.48 -7.49
N PRO A 202 16.74 -1.05 -7.54
CA PRO A 202 17.21 -1.98 -6.51
C PRO A 202 17.28 -1.38 -5.09
N ALA A 203 17.52 -0.08 -4.96
CA ALA A 203 17.64 0.58 -3.67
C ALA A 203 16.27 0.73 -3.00
N ASP A 204 15.26 1.19 -3.75
CA ASP A 204 13.89 1.35 -3.24
C ASP A 204 13.22 0.01 -2.95
N LEU A 205 13.44 -0.99 -3.81
CA LEU A 205 13.00 -2.38 -3.55
C LEU A 205 13.58 -2.90 -2.23
N ARG A 206 14.91 -2.74 -2.06
CA ARG A 206 15.59 -3.14 -0.81
C ARG A 206 15.04 -2.40 0.40
N GLN A 207 14.87 -1.09 0.29
CA GLN A 207 14.37 -0.30 1.38
C GLN A 207 12.94 -0.71 1.77
N SER A 208 12.09 -1.00 0.79
CA SER A 208 10.71 -1.45 1.00
C SER A 208 10.67 -2.74 1.82
N TYR A 209 11.24 -3.84 1.33
CA TYR A 209 11.11 -5.12 2.04
C TYR A 209 11.83 -5.14 3.38
N VAL A 210 12.96 -4.43 3.53
CA VAL A 210 13.64 -4.31 4.84
C VAL A 210 12.79 -3.53 5.82
N SER A 211 12.21 -2.40 5.41
CA SER A 211 11.41 -1.57 6.31
C SER A 211 10.17 -2.33 6.80
N LEU A 212 9.38 -2.91 5.89
CA LEU A 212 8.16 -3.64 6.27
C LEU A 212 8.46 -4.79 7.25
N THR A 213 9.55 -5.52 7.00
CA THR A 213 10.00 -6.62 7.85
C THR A 213 10.50 -6.13 9.20
N ALA A 214 11.34 -5.08 9.23
CA ALA A 214 11.96 -4.55 10.45
C ALA A 214 10.95 -3.94 11.43
N TYR A 215 9.88 -3.33 10.91
CA TYR A 215 8.78 -2.86 11.74
C TYR A 215 7.81 -3.97 12.16
N ASN A 216 7.96 -5.20 11.65
CA ASN A 216 7.06 -6.34 11.92
C ASN A 216 5.60 -5.87 11.80
N LEU A 217 5.27 -5.30 10.63
CA LEU A 217 3.98 -4.67 10.40
C LEU A 217 2.88 -5.72 10.39
N ALA A 218 1.94 -5.58 11.30
CA ALA A 218 0.70 -6.34 11.28
C ALA A 218 -0.44 -5.47 10.75
N TYR A 219 -1.42 -6.13 10.15
CA TYR A 219 -2.55 -5.48 9.51
C TYR A 219 -3.84 -5.97 10.13
N SER A 220 -4.75 -5.05 10.48
CA SER A 220 -6.10 -5.42 10.85
C SER A 220 -7.10 -4.93 9.81
N PHE A 221 -8.03 -5.80 9.43
CA PHE A 221 -9.14 -5.52 8.53
C PHE A 221 -10.41 -5.55 9.36
N GLN A 222 -10.97 -4.38 9.64
CA GLN A 222 -12.22 -4.25 10.37
C GLN A 222 -13.38 -4.15 9.38
N PHE A 223 -14.10 -5.26 9.20
CA PHE A 223 -15.21 -5.34 8.25
C PHE A 223 -16.45 -4.66 8.82
N LYS A 224 -17.04 -3.76 8.04
CA LYS A 224 -18.17 -2.95 8.47
C LYS A 224 -19.02 -2.49 7.28
N GLU A 225 -20.10 -1.81 7.59
CA GLU A 225 -20.96 -1.19 6.58
C GLU A 225 -20.15 -0.20 5.70
N CYS A 226 -20.30 -0.36 4.39
CA CYS A 226 -19.71 0.50 3.38
C CYS A 226 -20.38 1.88 3.42
N PRO A 227 -19.60 2.97 3.55
CA PRO A 227 -20.13 4.32 3.56
C PRO A 227 -20.72 4.76 2.20
N GLY A 228 -20.41 4.03 1.14
CA GLY A 228 -20.71 4.39 -0.25
C GLY A 228 -19.83 5.53 -0.77
N SER A 229 -20.03 5.86 -2.05
CA SER A 229 -19.39 7.02 -2.67
C SER A 229 -20.12 8.30 -2.28
N TRP A 230 -19.36 9.35 -2.05
CA TRP A 230 -19.86 10.71 -1.96
C TRP A 230 -19.74 11.33 -3.36
N ASN A 231 -20.86 11.40 -4.07
CA ASN A 231 -20.96 12.06 -5.36
C ASN A 231 -20.95 13.59 -5.19
N PHE A 232 -19.82 14.16 -4.78
CA PHE A 232 -19.60 15.60 -4.87
C PHE A 232 -18.66 15.89 -6.04
N PRO A 233 -19.04 16.72 -7.02
CA PRO A 233 -18.18 17.07 -8.14
C PRO A 233 -17.06 17.98 -7.64
N PHE A 234 -15.94 17.39 -7.21
CA PHE A 234 -14.68 18.10 -7.01
C PHE A 234 -13.76 17.86 -8.23
N PRO A 235 -12.95 18.84 -8.65
CA PRO A 235 -12.05 18.71 -9.80
C PRO A 235 -10.94 17.64 -9.67
N PHE A 236 -10.91 16.86 -8.58
CA PHE A 236 -9.85 15.89 -8.26
C PHE A 236 -10.35 14.46 -8.01
N GLY A 237 -11.60 14.12 -8.33
CA GLY A 237 -12.11 12.73 -8.32
C GLY A 237 -13.34 12.48 -7.43
N THR A 238 -13.88 11.26 -7.51
CA THR A 238 -14.97 10.78 -6.65
C THR A 238 -14.45 10.47 -5.25
N TRP A 239 -15.06 11.10 -4.25
CA TRP A 239 -14.74 10.87 -2.85
C TRP A 239 -15.49 9.64 -2.32
N GLY A 240 -14.84 8.87 -1.45
CA GLY A 240 -15.47 7.76 -0.72
C GLY A 240 -15.26 6.39 -1.34
N SER A 241 -16.02 5.42 -0.84
CA SER A 241 -15.89 4.01 -1.20
C SER A 241 -16.59 3.71 -2.51
N HIS A 242 -16.03 2.80 -3.30
CA HIS A 242 -16.58 2.27 -4.54
C HIS A 242 -17.69 1.24 -4.32
N CYS A 243 -17.75 0.61 -3.13
CA CYS A 243 -18.84 -0.31 -2.80
C CYS A 243 -20.20 0.41 -2.65
N PRO A 244 -21.33 -0.29 -2.90
CA PRO A 244 -22.65 0.26 -2.65
C PRO A 244 -22.84 0.65 -1.18
N LYS A 245 -23.45 1.81 -0.92
CA LYS A 245 -23.79 2.23 0.44
C LYS A 245 -24.62 1.14 1.13
N ALA A 246 -24.35 0.90 2.41
CA ALA A 246 -25.00 -0.12 3.23
C ALA A 246 -24.65 -1.59 2.91
N SER A 247 -23.81 -1.86 1.90
CA SER A 247 -23.17 -3.18 1.75
C SER A 247 -22.18 -3.43 2.89
N GLY A 248 -21.75 -4.66 3.17
CA GLY A 248 -20.77 -4.94 4.24
C GLY A 248 -21.36 -5.15 5.64
N THR A 249 -22.67 -4.92 5.84
CA THR A 249 -23.35 -5.14 7.13
C THR A 249 -23.48 -6.63 7.46
N SER A 250 -23.85 -7.45 6.47
CA SER A 250 -24.00 -8.90 6.61
C SER A 250 -22.88 -9.70 5.95
N ASP A 251 -22.03 -9.05 5.14
CA ASP A 251 -21.00 -9.71 4.34
C ASP A 251 -19.65 -8.98 4.39
N LEU A 252 -18.60 -9.57 3.81
CA LEU A 252 -17.25 -9.01 3.81
C LEU A 252 -17.02 -8.05 2.64
N THR A 253 -17.96 -7.15 2.36
CA THR A 253 -17.81 -6.24 1.21
C THR A 253 -16.82 -5.10 1.47
N TYR A 254 -16.72 -4.61 2.71
CA TYR A 254 -15.92 -3.43 3.02
C TYR A 254 -15.18 -3.60 4.35
N ALA A 255 -13.90 -3.26 4.37
CA ALA A 255 -13.14 -3.13 5.59
C ALA A 255 -12.25 -1.89 5.60
N GLU A 256 -12.08 -1.32 6.78
CA GLU A 256 -10.99 -0.40 7.05
C GLU A 256 -9.75 -1.19 7.49
N LEU A 257 -8.62 -0.86 6.88
CA LEU A 257 -7.32 -1.40 7.24
C LEU A 257 -6.65 -0.50 8.28
N LYS A 258 -6.07 -1.10 9.31
CA LYS A 258 -5.18 -0.42 10.24
C LYS A 258 -3.84 -1.12 10.28
N ILE A 259 -2.78 -0.33 10.33
CA ILE A 259 -1.39 -0.80 10.41
C ILE A 259 -0.95 -0.74 11.87
N HIS A 260 -0.33 -1.83 12.31
CA HIS A 260 0.12 -2.07 13.67
C HIS A 260 1.62 -2.36 13.66
N SER A 261 2.40 -1.41 14.15
CA SER A 261 3.85 -1.56 14.22
C SER A 261 4.23 -2.52 15.35
N PHE A 262 5.19 -3.39 15.06
CA PHE A 262 5.74 -4.41 15.96
C PHE A 262 4.71 -5.46 16.42
N GLY A 263 3.70 -5.70 15.57
CA GLY A 263 2.51 -6.53 15.84
C GLY A 263 1.82 -6.24 17.17
N ARG A 264 1.88 -4.98 17.62
CA ARG A 264 1.16 -4.49 18.78
C ARG A 264 -0.24 -4.06 18.36
N MET A 265 -1.27 -4.81 18.76
CA MET A 265 -2.67 -4.57 18.37
C MET A 265 -3.21 -3.20 18.82
N THR A 266 -2.59 -2.59 19.83
CA THR A 266 -2.99 -1.31 20.41
C THR A 266 -2.29 -0.11 19.78
N THR A 267 -1.17 -0.31 19.07
CA THR A 267 -0.55 0.76 18.29
C THR A 267 -1.39 0.98 17.05
N TYR A 268 -1.58 2.25 16.72
CA TYR A 268 -2.22 2.66 15.49
C TYR A 268 -1.47 3.86 14.96
N GLU A 269 -1.12 3.83 13.68
CA GLU A 269 -0.52 4.97 12.99
C GLU A 269 -1.57 5.68 12.12
N PRO A 270 -2.35 6.64 12.65
CA PRO A 270 -3.28 7.39 11.82
C PRO A 270 -2.65 8.66 11.25
N ARG A 271 -2.37 8.62 9.96
CA ARG A 271 -2.50 9.83 9.12
C ARG A 271 -3.38 9.57 7.92
N ASP A 272 -3.22 8.41 7.30
CA ASP A 272 -3.95 8.02 6.10
C ASP A 272 -5.07 7.03 6.42
N VAL A 273 -6.07 6.98 5.55
CA VAL A 273 -7.15 6.00 5.63
C VAL A 273 -6.97 4.97 4.55
N TYR A 274 -7.05 3.72 4.98
CA TYR A 274 -6.79 2.56 4.16
C TYR A 274 -8.05 1.70 4.13
N THR A 275 -8.51 1.29 2.95
CA THR A 275 -9.69 0.43 2.81
C THR A 275 -9.41 -0.77 1.91
N ILE A 276 -10.18 -1.84 2.09
CA ILE A 276 -10.37 -2.87 1.07
C ILE A 276 -11.86 -2.98 0.77
N GLU A 277 -12.20 -3.07 -0.51
CA GLU A 277 -13.58 -3.04 -0.97
C GLU A 277 -13.79 -4.13 -2.01
N ARG A 278 -14.67 -5.09 -1.75
CA ARG A 278 -14.95 -6.18 -2.66
C ARG A 278 -15.55 -5.62 -3.94
N GLN A 279 -14.96 -5.97 -5.07
CA GLN A 279 -15.50 -5.66 -6.38
C GLN A 279 -16.36 -6.83 -6.88
N SER A 280 -17.29 -6.54 -7.79
CA SER A 280 -17.95 -7.59 -8.56
C SER A 280 -16.91 -8.27 -9.45
N SER A 281 -16.79 -9.60 -9.35
CA SER A 281 -15.96 -10.40 -10.25
C SER A 281 -16.81 -11.49 -10.87
N GLU A 282 -16.66 -11.67 -12.18
CA GLU A 282 -17.28 -12.76 -12.94
C GLU A 282 -16.57 -14.10 -12.68
N VAL A 283 -15.34 -14.07 -12.14
CA VAL A 283 -14.53 -15.27 -11.86
C VAL A 283 -15.07 -16.00 -10.64
N LYS A 284 -15.11 -15.30 -9.50
CA LYS A 284 -15.53 -15.85 -8.21
C LYS A 284 -15.83 -14.71 -7.22
N PRO A 285 -16.89 -14.79 -6.40
CA PRO A 285 -17.09 -13.82 -5.34
C PRO A 285 -15.87 -13.76 -4.40
N GLY A 286 -15.40 -12.54 -4.10
CA GLY A 286 -14.23 -12.32 -3.23
C GLY A 286 -12.87 -12.59 -3.90
N SER A 287 -12.82 -12.71 -5.23
CA SER A 287 -11.55 -12.79 -5.98
C SER A 287 -11.01 -11.45 -6.46
N SER A 288 -11.81 -10.38 -6.43
CA SER A 288 -11.35 -9.03 -6.76
C SER A 288 -11.72 -8.03 -5.67
N TRP A 289 -10.76 -7.19 -5.30
CA TRP A 289 -10.92 -6.14 -4.32
C TRP A 289 -10.22 -4.88 -4.77
N TYR A 290 -10.75 -3.75 -4.36
CA TYR A 290 -10.13 -2.44 -4.50
C TYR A 290 -9.42 -2.06 -3.20
N ARG A 291 -8.17 -1.66 -3.29
CA ARG A 291 -7.40 -1.09 -2.19
C ARG A 291 -7.46 0.44 -2.27
N GLY A 292 -8.17 1.05 -1.32
CA GLY A 292 -8.18 2.50 -1.16
C GLY A 292 -7.05 2.99 -0.23
N ILE A 293 -6.29 3.98 -0.69
CA ILE A 293 -5.28 4.74 0.05
C ILE A 293 -5.64 6.22 -0.04
N TYR A 294 -6.18 6.75 1.05
CA TYR A 294 -6.67 8.12 1.14
C TYR A 294 -5.77 8.91 2.08
N MET A 295 -4.93 9.74 1.50
CA MET A 295 -3.98 10.57 2.23
C MET A 295 -4.55 11.96 2.54
N ALA A 296 -4.09 12.51 3.65
CA ALA A 296 -4.42 13.87 4.08
C ALA A 296 -3.14 14.70 4.31
N PRO A 297 -2.91 15.79 3.56
CA PRO A 297 -1.74 16.63 3.77
C PRO A 297 -1.75 17.23 5.16
N ARG A 298 -0.57 17.30 5.78
CA ARG A 298 -0.37 17.74 7.16
C ARG A 298 -1.00 19.10 7.48
N TRP A 299 -1.06 20.00 6.50
CA TRP A 299 -1.63 21.36 6.63
C TRP A 299 -3.15 21.41 6.38
N MET A 300 -3.75 20.35 5.83
CA MET A 300 -5.21 20.20 5.65
C MET A 300 -5.86 19.29 6.71
N GLY A 301 -5.14 18.92 7.77
CA GLY A 301 -5.65 18.02 8.81
C GLY A 301 -5.83 16.59 8.28
N ARG A 302 -6.90 15.89 8.70
CA ARG A 302 -7.25 14.53 8.23
C ARG A 302 -8.31 14.50 7.12
N CYS A 303 -8.46 15.60 6.38
CA CYS A 303 -9.38 15.61 5.24
C CYS A 303 -8.82 14.67 4.13
N LYS A 304 -9.61 13.67 3.71
CA LYS A 304 -9.24 12.57 2.79
C LYS A 304 -9.12 13.03 1.32
N CYS A 305 -8.31 14.05 1.06
CA CYS A 305 -8.38 14.82 -0.19
C CYS A 305 -7.61 14.22 -1.36
N PHE A 306 -6.69 13.27 -1.12
CA PHE A 306 -5.86 12.71 -2.18
C PHE A 306 -5.92 11.19 -2.14
N SER A 307 -6.20 10.61 -3.29
CA SER A 307 -6.14 9.18 -3.50
C SER A 307 -4.87 8.89 -4.29
N VAL A 308 -3.83 8.41 -3.62
CA VAL A 308 -2.51 8.15 -4.23
C VAL A 308 -2.08 6.75 -3.82
N GLY A 309 -1.75 5.91 -4.81
CA GLY A 309 -1.34 4.53 -4.57
C GLY A 309 -2.51 3.55 -4.39
N ASN A 310 -3.72 3.89 -4.85
CA ASN A 310 -4.80 2.90 -4.93
C ASN A 310 -4.46 1.81 -5.95
N TYR A 311 -4.86 0.58 -5.68
CA TYR A 311 -4.61 -0.55 -6.57
C TYR A 311 -5.70 -1.63 -6.44
N GLU A 312 -5.63 -2.64 -7.29
CA GLU A 312 -6.51 -3.81 -7.23
C GLU A 312 -5.80 -4.96 -6.51
N ILE A 313 -6.56 -5.73 -5.73
CA ILE A 313 -6.10 -6.96 -5.09
C ILE A 313 -6.87 -8.09 -5.74
N LEU A 314 -6.19 -8.85 -6.59
CA LEU A 314 -6.76 -9.97 -7.36
C LEU A 314 -6.29 -11.29 -6.77
N LYS A 315 -7.21 -12.19 -6.46
CA LYS A 315 -6.87 -13.52 -5.96
C LYS A 315 -6.30 -14.36 -7.11
N VAL A 316 -5.02 -14.74 -7.03
CA VAL A 316 -4.34 -15.55 -8.05
C VAL A 316 -4.28 -17.03 -7.66
N VAL A 317 -4.32 -17.33 -6.36
CA VAL A 317 -4.47 -18.71 -5.85
C VAL A 317 -5.69 -18.72 -4.92
N ASP A 318 -6.60 -19.65 -5.15
CA ASP A 318 -7.86 -19.72 -4.42
C ASP A 318 -7.73 -20.34 -3.02
N GLU A 319 -8.85 -20.44 -2.30
CA GLU A 319 -8.88 -21.03 -0.96
C GLU A 319 -8.51 -22.52 -0.93
N ASP A 320 -8.58 -23.23 -2.05
CA ASP A 320 -8.27 -24.65 -2.16
C ASP A 320 -6.81 -24.88 -2.60
N GLY A 321 -6.09 -23.81 -2.91
CA GLY A 321 -4.69 -23.83 -3.32
C GLY A 321 -4.49 -24.00 -4.81
N LEU A 322 -5.55 -23.77 -5.60
CA LEU A 322 -5.51 -23.90 -7.04
C LEU A 322 -5.31 -22.53 -7.71
N PRO A 323 -4.58 -22.46 -8.84
CA PRO A 323 -4.55 -21.27 -9.68
C PRO A 323 -5.96 -20.77 -10.01
N LEU A 324 -6.22 -19.48 -9.80
CA LEU A 324 -7.51 -18.86 -10.11
C LEU A 324 -7.39 -18.05 -11.41
N GLU A 325 -7.93 -18.60 -12.50
CA GLU A 325 -7.90 -17.97 -13.81
C GLU A 325 -9.00 -16.91 -14.00
N PRO A 326 -8.75 -15.83 -14.78
CA PRO A 326 -7.52 -15.56 -15.56
C PRO A 326 -6.42 -14.87 -14.75
N TYR A 327 -6.68 -14.51 -13.49
CA TYR A 327 -5.79 -13.67 -12.69
C TYR A 327 -4.42 -14.30 -12.48
N PHE A 328 -4.35 -15.62 -12.29
CA PHE A 328 -3.08 -16.33 -12.18
C PHE A 328 -2.24 -16.19 -13.46
N THR A 329 -2.81 -16.49 -14.63
CA THR A 329 -2.09 -16.36 -15.90
C THR A 329 -1.68 -14.91 -16.16
N GLU A 330 -2.56 -13.94 -15.90
CA GLU A 330 -2.24 -12.51 -16.05
C GLU A 330 -1.05 -12.10 -15.18
N PHE A 331 -1.03 -12.52 -13.91
CA PHE A 331 0.07 -12.23 -12.99
C PHE A 331 1.39 -12.85 -13.46
N VAL A 332 1.38 -14.11 -13.88
CA VAL A 332 2.58 -14.79 -14.38
C VAL A 332 3.11 -14.11 -15.64
N GLN A 333 2.23 -13.70 -16.56
CA GLN A 333 2.62 -12.94 -17.76
C GLN A 333 3.16 -11.55 -17.43
N TYR A 334 2.57 -10.88 -16.45
CA TYR A 334 3.01 -9.58 -15.95
C TYR A 334 4.46 -9.65 -15.44
N MET A 335 4.77 -10.65 -14.60
CA MET A 335 6.12 -10.85 -14.06
C MET A 335 7.12 -11.36 -15.10
N GLY A 336 6.66 -12.19 -16.05
CA GLY A 336 7.53 -12.83 -17.02
C GLY A 336 8.62 -13.68 -16.35
N ASN A 337 9.88 -13.39 -16.67
CA ASN A 337 11.04 -14.09 -16.10
C ASN A 337 11.59 -13.43 -14.82
N ILE A 338 10.94 -12.39 -14.31
CA ILE A 338 11.40 -11.65 -13.13
C ILE A 338 11.04 -12.45 -11.87
N PRO A 339 12.02 -12.85 -11.05
CA PRO A 339 11.73 -13.52 -9.79
C PRO A 339 10.99 -12.62 -8.79
N LEU A 340 10.30 -13.28 -7.86
CA LEU A 340 9.81 -12.69 -6.63
C LEU A 340 10.84 -12.88 -5.53
N ARG A 341 11.06 -11.85 -4.71
CA ARG A 341 11.71 -11.94 -3.42
C ARG A 341 10.67 -12.15 -2.33
N VAL A 342 10.84 -13.19 -1.53
CA VAL A 342 9.91 -13.59 -0.47
C VAL A 342 10.62 -13.50 0.88
N PHE A 343 9.95 -12.96 1.88
CA PHE A 343 10.41 -13.05 3.28
C PHE A 343 10.32 -14.51 3.74
N ALA A 344 11.46 -15.16 3.96
CA ALA A 344 11.55 -16.58 4.27
C ALA A 344 11.50 -16.86 5.79
N GLY A 345 11.68 -15.83 6.61
CA GLY A 345 11.58 -15.90 8.06
C GLY A 345 12.80 -15.34 8.76
N TYR A 346 13.09 -15.85 9.96
CA TYR A 346 14.12 -15.28 10.84
C TYR A 346 15.38 -16.15 10.85
N SER A 347 16.57 -15.53 10.79
CA SER A 347 17.88 -16.19 10.75
C SER A 347 18.40 -16.64 12.13
N GLY A 348 17.61 -16.44 13.19
CA GLY A 348 17.98 -16.74 14.58
C GLY A 348 16.77 -16.79 15.52
N ALA A 349 17.01 -16.82 16.83
CA ALA A 349 15.94 -16.85 17.83
C ALA A 349 15.00 -15.63 17.66
N PRO A 350 13.67 -15.81 17.79
CA PRO A 350 12.70 -14.73 17.63
C PRO A 350 13.07 -13.49 18.44
N ILE A 351 13.13 -12.32 17.80
CA ILE A 351 13.27 -11.03 18.50
C ILE A 351 12.15 -10.89 19.56
N GLY A 352 10.98 -11.50 19.31
CA GLY A 352 9.81 -11.52 20.18
C GLY A 352 9.97 -12.24 21.53
N ASN A 353 11.06 -12.98 21.77
CA ASN A 353 11.34 -13.59 23.08
C ASN A 353 12.45 -12.87 23.86
N THR A 354 13.01 -11.80 23.31
CA THR A 354 13.90 -10.93 24.06
C THR A 354 13.04 -9.88 24.77
N SER A 355 13.21 -9.75 26.08
CA SER A 355 12.72 -8.63 26.90
C SER A 355 13.24 -7.26 26.47
N ARG A 356 13.85 -7.16 25.28
CA ARG A 356 14.35 -5.93 24.71
C ARG A 356 13.19 -5.11 24.22
N THR A 357 12.84 -4.11 25.01
CA THR A 357 11.84 -3.13 24.65
C THR A 357 12.22 -2.44 23.31
N PRO A 358 11.26 -1.94 22.53
CA PRO A 358 11.51 -1.21 21.28
C PRO A 358 12.57 -0.09 21.41
N THR A 359 12.72 0.47 22.61
CA THR A 359 13.72 1.49 22.93
C THR A 359 15.16 0.98 22.83
N GLU A 360 15.40 -0.32 22.94
CA GLU A 360 16.74 -0.93 22.83
C GLU A 360 17.13 -1.25 21.39
N LEU A 361 16.16 -1.63 20.53
CA LEU A 361 16.37 -1.76 19.08
C LEU A 361 16.46 -0.39 18.39
N MET A 362 15.73 0.62 18.85
CA MET A 362 15.82 2.00 18.34
C MET A 362 17.08 2.76 18.78
N LYS A 363 17.87 2.20 19.69
CA LYS A 363 19.12 2.79 20.20
C LYS A 363 20.35 2.35 19.42
N THR A 364 20.26 1.36 18.54
CA THR A 364 21.37 1.03 17.65
C THR A 364 21.53 2.14 16.62
N ASP A 365 22.77 2.56 16.38
CA ASP A 365 23.07 3.70 15.50
C ASP A 365 22.55 3.48 14.06
N ASP A 366 22.46 2.22 13.61
CA ASP A 366 21.91 1.82 12.31
C ASP A 366 20.44 2.26 12.11
N TYR A 367 19.59 2.21 13.13
CA TYR A 367 18.16 2.53 12.98
C TYR A 367 17.89 4.03 12.92
N ARG A 368 18.71 4.82 13.62
CA ARG A 368 18.67 6.28 13.58
C ARG A 368 19.08 6.81 12.21
N ASP A 369 19.97 6.11 11.51
CA ASP A 369 20.37 6.45 10.16
C ASP A 369 19.33 5.97 9.13
N LEU A 370 18.77 4.77 9.28
CA LEU A 370 17.67 4.28 8.42
C LEU A 370 16.44 5.21 8.45
N SER A 371 16.02 5.65 9.65
CA SER A 371 14.90 6.57 9.81
C SER A 371 15.20 7.99 9.30
N ARG A 372 16.48 8.41 9.29
CA ARG A 372 16.91 9.68 8.71
C ARG A 372 16.90 9.61 7.19
N GLU A 373 17.40 8.52 6.62
CA GLU A 373 17.42 8.27 5.18
C GLU A 373 15.99 8.19 4.63
N VAL A 374 15.10 7.45 5.30
CA VAL A 374 13.66 7.39 4.96
C VAL A 374 13.00 8.77 5.03
N ARG A 375 13.29 9.57 6.06
CA ARG A 375 12.76 10.94 6.12
C ARG A 375 13.32 11.83 5.03
N ARG A 376 14.58 11.65 4.64
CA ARG A 376 15.25 12.42 3.61
C ARG A 376 14.75 12.08 2.20
N LEU A 377 14.42 10.82 1.94
CA LEU A 377 13.89 10.38 0.65
C LEU A 377 12.41 10.72 0.47
N VAL A 378 11.62 10.70 1.56
CA VAL A 378 10.17 10.96 1.49
C VAL A 378 9.84 12.46 1.61
N TRP A 379 10.68 13.25 2.29
CA TRP A 379 10.39 14.66 2.62
C TRP A 379 11.54 15.63 2.29
N GLY A 380 12.62 15.16 1.67
CA GLY A 380 13.77 15.98 1.28
C GLY A 380 13.72 16.47 -0.14
#